data_AF-A0A7J0FPP4-F1
#
_entry.id   AF-A0A7J0FPP4-F1
#
_cell.length_a   1.000
_cell.length_b   1.000
_cell.length_c   1.000
_cell.angle_alpha   90.00
_cell.angle_beta   90.00
_cell.angle_gamma   90.00
#
_symmetry.space_group_name_H-M   'P 1'
#
loop_
_entity.id
_entity.type
_entity.pdbx_description
1 polymer ?
#
loop_
_entity_poly.entity_id
_entity_poly.type
_entity_poly.pdbx_seq_one_letter_code
_entity_poly.pdbx_strand_id
1 'polypeptide(L)'
;MDDRGGSFVAVRRISQGLDRGNTCHSTSAEVVAGSAAWIGRGLSCVCAQRRESDAHQSFDLTLAQEECLQVLQNRIDVAYDSSIPEHQEALRALWNAVFPEEELRGLISEQWKEMGWQGKDPSTDFRGGGLISLENLLYFARNFPDLLRKQEGDRATWEYPFAVAGVNITFMLIQMLDLEAVKPRTMVGAMFLKFLAENESAFDLLYCITFKLMDNQWLAMHASYMDFNAVMKATRRQLERSFCEKT
;
A
#
# COMPACT_ATOMS: atom_id res chain seq x y z
N MET A 1 -13.75 31.61 -0.38
CA MET A 1 -13.75 30.75 0.83
C MET A 1 -14.84 29.72 0.63
N ASP A 2 -14.47 28.44 0.71
CA ASP A 2 -15.26 27.36 1.31
C ASP A 2 -14.49 26.06 1.11
N ASP A 3 -13.66 25.70 2.09
CA ASP A 3 -13.00 24.40 2.13
C ASP A 3 -14.05 23.29 2.20
N ARG A 4 -13.97 22.36 1.25
CA ARG A 4 -14.76 21.12 1.26
C ARG A 4 -13.83 19.92 1.26
N GLY A 5 -13.01 19.84 2.31
CA GLY A 5 -11.99 18.81 2.48
C GLY A 5 -12.56 17.39 2.36
N GLY A 6 -12.12 16.68 1.33
CA GLY A 6 -12.39 15.25 1.17
C GLY A 6 -11.68 14.46 2.27
N SER A 7 -12.45 13.76 3.10
CA SER A 7 -11.94 12.84 4.12
C SER A 7 -12.04 11.39 3.63
N PHE A 8 -11.37 10.47 4.34
CA PHE A 8 -11.34 9.02 4.12
C PHE A 8 -10.46 8.56 2.93
N VAL A 9 -9.77 7.40 2.97
CA VAL A 9 -9.84 6.25 3.89
C VAL A 9 -8.44 5.71 4.24
N ALA A 10 -8.20 5.35 5.50
CA ALA A 10 -7.12 4.43 5.88
C ALA A 10 -7.72 3.06 6.24
N VAL A 11 -7.30 1.98 5.54
CA VAL A 11 -7.75 0.61 5.84
C VAL A 11 -7.19 0.16 7.18
N ARG A 12 -8.04 -0.41 8.05
CA ARG A 12 -7.62 -1.01 9.32
C ARG A 12 -7.45 -2.51 9.19
N ARG A 13 -6.28 -3.03 9.57
CA ARG A 13 -6.04 -4.46 9.82
C ARG A 13 -6.90 -4.94 10.99
N ILE A 14 -7.44 -6.16 10.93
CA ILE A 14 -8.10 -6.82 12.07
C ILE A 14 -7.19 -7.95 12.55
N SER A 15 -6.37 -7.67 13.55
CA SER A 15 -5.53 -8.69 14.19
C SER A 15 -6.40 -9.57 15.09
N GLN A 16 -6.64 -10.82 14.71
CA GLN A 16 -7.32 -11.80 15.57
C GLN A 16 -6.35 -12.41 16.58
N GLY A 17 -5.92 -11.60 17.56
CA GLY A 17 -5.32 -12.13 18.78
C GLY A 17 -6.40 -12.77 19.65
N LEU A 18 -6.25 -14.06 19.96
CA LEU A 18 -6.95 -14.65 21.10
C LEU A 18 -6.31 -14.12 22.38
N ASP A 19 -7.11 -13.56 23.28
CA ASP A 19 -6.66 -13.43 24.67
C ASP A 19 -7.79 -13.62 25.70
N ARG A 20 -7.40 -14.06 26.90
CA ARG A 20 -8.31 -14.41 27.99
C ARG A 20 -8.58 -13.18 28.87
N GLY A 21 -9.85 -12.84 29.06
CA GLY A 21 -10.24 -11.69 29.88
C GLY A 21 -10.14 -11.93 31.39
N ASN A 22 -10.13 -10.82 32.15
CA ASN A 22 -10.58 -10.77 33.53
C ASN A 22 -11.13 -9.37 33.87
N THR A 23 -11.92 -9.22 34.94
CA THR A 23 -12.83 -8.06 35.09
C THR A 23 -12.79 -7.41 36.48
N CYS A 24 -12.54 -6.09 36.57
CA CYS A 24 -13.20 -5.21 37.56
C CYS A 24 -12.98 -3.68 37.33
N HIS A 25 -14.07 -2.92 37.57
CA HIS A 25 -14.28 -1.54 38.08
C HIS A 25 -13.05 -0.78 38.66
N SER A 26 -12.93 0.56 38.68
CA SER A 26 -13.87 1.72 38.56
C SER A 26 -13.06 3.06 38.55
N THR A 27 -13.51 4.32 38.30
CA THR A 27 -14.78 4.97 37.86
C THR A 27 -14.51 6.39 37.27
N SER A 28 -15.43 6.91 36.44
CA SER A 28 -15.83 8.33 36.19
C SER A 28 -14.81 9.50 36.05
N ALA A 29 -14.85 10.16 34.88
CA ALA A 29 -15.05 11.62 34.71
C ALA A 29 -15.53 11.92 33.27
N GLU A 30 -16.25 13.02 33.02
CA GLU A 30 -17.02 13.25 31.78
C GLU A 30 -16.47 14.37 30.88
N VAL A 31 -16.44 14.13 29.56
CA VAL A 31 -16.71 15.13 28.49
C VAL A 31 -17.41 14.40 27.33
N VAL A 32 -18.46 14.98 26.74
CA VAL A 32 -19.34 14.30 25.76
C VAL A 32 -19.65 15.19 24.54
N ALA A 33 -19.91 14.53 23.39
CA ALA A 33 -20.30 15.06 22.06
C ALA A 33 -19.18 15.78 21.27
N GLY A 34 -18.85 15.39 20.03
CA GLY A 34 -19.30 14.25 19.21
C GLY A 34 -18.25 13.90 18.15
N SER A 35 -18.35 12.83 17.35
CA SER A 35 -19.52 11.96 17.11
C SER A 35 -19.09 10.51 16.84
N ALA A 36 -19.72 9.55 17.52
CA ALA A 36 -19.46 8.11 17.35
C ALA A 36 -20.77 7.32 17.25
N ALA A 37 -21.30 7.14 16.03
CA ALA A 37 -22.64 6.56 15.83
C ALA A 37 -22.87 5.92 14.44
N TRP A 38 -21.94 5.09 13.92
CA TRP A 38 -22.19 4.28 12.71
C TRP A 38 -21.74 2.83 12.89
N ILE A 39 -22.50 2.07 13.69
CA ILE A 39 -22.51 0.61 13.66
C ILE A 39 -23.78 0.17 12.92
N GLY A 40 -23.63 -0.55 11.81
CA GLY A 40 -24.73 -1.30 11.20
C GLY A 40 -24.81 -1.23 9.66
N ARG A 41 -25.00 -2.41 9.06
CA ARG A 41 -25.44 -2.65 7.67
C ARG A 41 -24.51 -2.18 6.53
N GLY A 42 -23.62 -3.10 6.13
CA GLY A 42 -23.48 -3.46 4.72
C GLY A 42 -22.90 -2.43 3.75
N LEU A 43 -21.64 -2.03 3.94
CA LEU A 43 -20.86 -1.44 2.85
C LEU A 43 -20.27 -2.54 1.96
N SER A 44 -20.79 -2.65 0.73
CA SER A 44 -20.28 -3.61 -0.27
C SER A 44 -18.93 -3.14 -0.82
N CYS A 45 -17.85 -3.69 -0.28
CA CYS A 45 -16.51 -3.57 -0.84
C CYS A 45 -16.53 -4.08 -2.30
N VAL A 46 -15.80 -3.43 -3.22
CA VAL A 46 -15.58 -3.92 -4.62
C VAL A 46 -14.60 -5.11 -4.65
N CYS A 47 -14.73 -5.96 -3.62
CA CYS A 47 -13.80 -6.94 -3.10
C CYS A 47 -14.56 -8.18 -2.57
N ALA A 48 -15.90 -8.08 -2.43
CA ALA A 48 -16.76 -9.10 -1.84
C ALA A 48 -17.41 -10.06 -2.85
N GLN A 49 -17.11 -9.94 -4.16
CA GLN A 49 -17.54 -10.93 -5.16
C GLN A 49 -16.59 -12.15 -5.17
N ARG A 50 -16.56 -12.87 -4.05
CA ARG A 50 -15.88 -14.14 -3.90
C ARG A 50 -16.61 -15.21 -4.73
N ARG A 51 -16.13 -15.50 -5.94
CA ARG A 51 -16.50 -16.72 -6.66
C ARG A 51 -15.87 -17.92 -5.94
N GLU A 52 -16.66 -18.61 -5.13
CA GLU A 52 -16.31 -19.93 -4.60
C GLU A 52 -16.50 -21.00 -5.70
N SER A 53 -15.67 -20.93 -6.75
CA SER A 53 -15.57 -21.99 -7.75
C SER A 53 -14.28 -21.84 -8.57
N ASP A 54 -13.19 -22.36 -8.03
CA ASP A 54 -12.12 -23.03 -8.78
C ASP A 54 -11.46 -24.05 -7.85
N ALA A 55 -10.95 -25.15 -8.41
CA ALA A 55 -10.39 -26.23 -7.60
C ALA A 55 -9.10 -25.78 -6.89
N HIS A 56 -8.88 -26.29 -5.66
CA HIS A 56 -7.63 -26.09 -4.94
C HIS A 56 -6.45 -26.77 -5.66
N GLN A 57 -5.87 -26.09 -6.65
CA GLN A 57 -4.53 -26.41 -7.14
C GLN A 57 -3.54 -26.14 -6.01
N SER A 58 -3.22 -27.18 -5.24
CA SER A 58 -2.04 -27.17 -4.37
C SER A 58 -0.82 -27.10 -5.27
N PHE A 59 -0.29 -25.90 -5.46
CA PHE A 59 1.10 -25.75 -5.86
C PHE A 59 1.94 -26.17 -4.66
N ASP A 60 2.76 -27.19 -4.86
CA ASP A 60 3.75 -27.61 -3.90
C ASP A 60 4.99 -26.74 -4.13
N LEU A 61 5.41 -26.03 -3.08
CA LEU A 61 6.49 -25.06 -3.15
C LEU A 61 7.84 -25.76 -2.97
N THR A 62 8.89 -25.20 -3.55
CA THR A 62 10.25 -25.61 -3.17
C THR A 62 10.65 -24.93 -1.86
N LEU A 63 11.57 -25.54 -1.10
CA LEU A 63 12.05 -24.96 0.17
C LEU A 63 12.52 -23.50 0.01
N ALA A 64 13.22 -23.18 -1.08
CA ALA A 64 13.64 -21.82 -1.39
C ALA A 64 12.45 -20.85 -1.62
N GLN A 65 11.35 -21.32 -2.21
CA GLN A 65 10.13 -20.50 -2.34
C GLN A 65 9.43 -20.29 -1.00
N GLU A 66 9.45 -21.27 -0.11
CA GLU A 66 8.91 -21.15 1.26
C GLU A 66 9.76 -20.20 2.11
N GLU A 67 11.09 -20.32 2.05
CA GLU A 67 12.04 -19.43 2.73
C GLU A 67 11.91 -17.98 2.24
N CYS A 68 11.91 -17.74 0.93
CA CYS A 68 11.76 -16.39 0.37
C CYS A 68 10.35 -15.80 0.63
N LEU A 69 9.29 -16.62 0.62
CA LEU A 69 7.95 -16.18 1.03
C LEU A 69 7.92 -15.78 2.51
N GLN A 70 8.51 -16.58 3.40
CA GLN A 70 8.54 -16.27 4.84
C GLN A 70 9.32 -14.98 5.12
N VAL A 71 10.44 -14.73 4.41
CA VAL A 71 11.18 -13.46 4.51
C VAL A 71 10.32 -12.27 4.06
N LEU A 72 9.57 -12.40 2.97
CA LEU A 72 8.68 -11.34 2.49
C LEU A 72 7.47 -11.13 3.42
N GLN A 73 6.90 -12.19 3.99
CA GLN A 73 5.84 -12.12 5.00
C GLN A 73 6.33 -11.42 6.27
N ASN A 74 7.54 -11.73 6.73
CA ASN A 74 8.15 -11.06 7.87
C ASN A 74 8.32 -9.55 7.62
N ARG A 75 8.62 -9.10 6.38
CA ARG A 75 8.61 -7.66 6.00
C ARG A 75 7.20 -7.06 6.00
N ILE A 76 6.21 -7.79 5.47
CA ILE A 76 4.80 -7.35 5.41
C ILE A 76 4.19 -7.15 6.80
N ASP A 77 4.55 -8.00 7.77
CA ASP A 77 4.00 -7.93 9.13
C ASP A 77 4.58 -6.80 10.01
N VAL A 78 5.66 -6.14 9.58
CA VAL A 78 6.18 -4.97 10.32
C VAL A 78 5.25 -3.78 10.13
N ALA A 79 4.55 -3.39 11.21
CA ALA A 79 3.81 -2.14 11.25
C ALA A 79 4.78 -0.94 11.31
N TYR A 80 4.45 0.15 10.60
CA TYR A 80 5.15 1.41 10.81
C TYR A 80 4.86 1.94 12.22
N ASP A 81 5.92 2.36 12.91
CA ASP A 81 5.86 2.91 14.27
C ASP A 81 6.74 4.18 14.31
N SER A 82 6.16 5.31 14.69
CA SER A 82 6.84 6.61 14.76
C SER A 82 7.78 6.77 15.97
N SER A 83 7.76 5.84 16.93
CA SER A 83 8.71 5.81 18.05
C SER A 83 10.05 5.12 17.72
N ILE A 84 10.09 4.30 16.65
CA ILE A 84 11.27 3.54 16.24
C ILE A 84 12.19 4.43 15.36
N PRO A 85 13.45 4.69 15.76
CA PRO A 85 14.37 5.57 15.03
C PRO A 85 14.60 5.15 13.57
N GLU A 86 14.67 3.86 13.29
CA GLU A 86 14.92 3.28 11.98
C GLU A 86 13.75 3.54 11.01
N HIS A 87 12.52 3.47 11.52
CA HIS A 87 11.31 3.82 10.76
C HIS A 87 11.25 5.31 10.44
N GLN A 88 11.60 6.16 11.42
CA GLN A 88 11.73 7.59 11.20
C GLN A 88 12.78 7.90 10.12
N GLU A 89 13.93 7.21 10.15
CA GLU A 89 15.02 7.47 9.22
C GLU A 89 14.71 6.97 7.80
N ALA A 90 14.00 5.84 7.66
CA ALA A 90 13.44 5.44 6.37
C ALA A 90 12.49 6.52 5.79
N LEU A 91 11.72 7.20 6.66
CA LEU A 91 10.83 8.29 6.24
C LEU A 91 11.60 9.57 5.88
N ARG A 92 12.67 9.94 6.60
CA ARG A 92 13.58 11.04 6.20
C ARG A 92 14.27 10.73 4.87
N ALA A 93 14.75 9.50 4.71
CA ALA A 93 15.40 9.04 3.48
C ALA A 93 14.44 9.06 2.28
N LEU A 94 13.14 8.84 2.49
CA LEU A 94 12.12 8.99 1.44
C LEU A 94 11.96 10.46 1.03
N TRP A 95 11.83 11.38 1.99
CA TRP A 95 11.76 12.82 1.66
C TRP A 95 12.99 13.26 0.86
N ASN A 96 14.19 12.96 1.37
CA ASN A 96 15.46 13.36 0.74
C ASN A 96 15.69 12.73 -0.64
N ALA A 97 15.04 11.59 -0.95
CA ALA A 97 15.09 10.96 -2.27
C ALA A 97 14.13 11.60 -3.28
N VAL A 98 13.05 12.24 -2.83
CA VAL A 98 12.02 12.87 -3.69
C VAL A 98 12.26 14.38 -3.84
N PHE A 99 12.67 15.06 -2.77
CA PHE A 99 12.97 16.49 -2.73
C PHE A 99 14.43 16.73 -2.28
N PRO A 100 15.43 16.33 -3.07
CA PRO A 100 16.86 16.42 -2.69
C PRO A 100 17.37 17.86 -2.51
N GLU A 101 16.59 18.85 -2.91
CA GLU A 101 16.90 20.29 -2.82
C GLU A 101 16.15 20.97 -1.66
N GLU A 102 15.34 20.24 -0.87
CA GLU A 102 14.49 20.80 0.20
C GLU A 102 14.68 20.12 1.56
N GLU A 103 14.96 20.91 2.60
CA GLU A 103 15.09 20.41 3.97
C GLU A 103 13.73 20.03 4.58
N LEU A 104 13.63 18.81 5.12
CA LEU A 104 12.47 18.35 5.88
C LEU A 104 12.45 18.98 7.28
N ARG A 105 11.55 19.94 7.51
CA ARG A 105 11.44 20.68 8.79
C ARG A 105 10.91 19.82 9.95
N GLY A 106 10.33 18.66 9.65
CA GLY A 106 9.93 17.68 10.66
C GLY A 106 9.03 16.56 10.10
N LEU A 107 9.06 15.41 10.76
CA LEU A 107 8.26 14.22 10.40
C LEU A 107 6.74 14.48 10.46
N ILE A 108 6.29 15.50 11.18
CA ILE A 108 4.91 16.00 11.15
C ILE A 108 4.95 17.46 10.67
N SER A 109 4.67 17.68 9.39
CA SER A 109 4.75 18.99 8.73
C SER A 109 3.87 19.04 7.48
N GLU A 110 3.44 20.24 7.08
CA GLU A 110 2.59 20.41 5.89
C GLU A 110 3.29 20.01 4.58
N GLN A 111 4.63 19.96 4.57
CA GLN A 111 5.47 19.56 3.43
C GLN A 111 5.06 18.19 2.85
N TRP A 112 4.62 17.25 3.70
CA TRP A 112 4.15 15.94 3.24
C TRP A 112 2.97 16.00 2.25
N LYS A 113 2.16 17.06 2.26
CA LYS A 113 1.10 17.23 1.24
C LYS A 113 1.65 17.47 -0.16
N GLU A 114 2.85 18.04 -0.28
CA GLU A 114 3.55 18.29 -1.56
C GLU A 114 4.00 16.96 -2.20
N MET A 115 4.18 15.91 -1.39
CA MET A 115 4.38 14.52 -1.83
C MET A 115 3.07 13.74 -2.07
N GLY A 116 1.91 14.36 -1.82
CA GLY A 116 0.61 13.69 -1.91
C GLY A 116 0.34 12.68 -0.80
N TRP A 117 0.82 12.91 0.43
CA TRP A 117 0.27 12.25 1.62
C TRP A 117 -1.11 12.83 1.96
N GLN A 118 -1.98 12.06 2.63
CA GLN A 118 -3.36 12.50 2.91
C GLN A 118 -3.41 13.63 3.96
N GLY A 119 -2.35 13.80 4.74
CA GLY A 119 -2.20 14.87 5.72
C GLY A 119 -0.75 15.14 6.07
N LYS A 120 -0.54 15.98 7.10
CA LYS A 120 0.79 16.40 7.58
C LYS A 120 1.59 15.32 8.34
N ASP A 121 1.09 14.09 8.41
CA ASP A 121 1.63 12.99 9.22
C ASP A 121 1.48 11.66 8.46
N PRO A 122 2.52 11.22 7.73
CA PRO A 122 2.52 9.97 6.96
C PRO A 122 2.23 8.72 7.81
N SER A 123 2.50 8.75 9.13
CA SER A 123 2.21 7.61 10.01
C SER A 123 0.73 7.24 10.06
N THR A 124 -0.15 8.18 9.70
CA THR A 124 -1.60 7.95 9.65
C THR A 124 -2.06 7.15 8.43
N ASP A 125 -1.29 7.17 7.34
CA ASP A 125 -1.61 6.49 6.07
C ASP A 125 -1.02 5.06 6.01
N PHE A 126 0.12 4.80 6.66
CA PHE A 126 0.77 3.46 6.69
C PHE A 126 -0.05 2.34 7.37
N ARG A 127 -1.18 2.66 8.02
CA ARG A 127 -2.01 1.72 8.81
C ARG A 127 -2.53 0.50 8.04
N GLY A 128 -2.62 0.60 6.71
CA GLY A 128 -3.00 -0.51 5.82
C GLY A 128 -1.86 -1.08 4.97
N GLY A 129 -0.67 -0.45 4.96
CA GLY A 129 0.46 -0.82 4.10
C GLY A 129 1.73 -1.26 4.84
N GLY A 130 1.79 -1.10 6.17
CA GLY A 130 2.96 -1.46 6.99
C GLY A 130 4.22 -0.66 6.64
N LEU A 131 5.35 -1.04 7.25
CA LEU A 131 6.66 -0.49 6.92
C LEU A 131 7.05 -0.79 5.46
N ILE A 132 6.68 -1.97 4.94
CA ILE A 132 7.01 -2.36 3.56
C ILE A 132 6.48 -1.37 2.51
N SER A 133 5.37 -0.66 2.76
CA SER A 133 4.91 0.40 1.85
C SER A 133 5.80 1.66 1.84
N LEU A 134 6.49 1.96 2.95
CA LEU A 134 7.55 2.96 3.02
C LEU A 134 8.84 2.45 2.33
N GLU A 135 9.23 1.20 2.55
CA GLU A 135 10.37 0.57 1.86
C GLU A 135 10.18 0.61 0.34
N ASN A 136 9.00 0.23 -0.15
CA ASN A 136 8.67 0.24 -1.56
C ASN A 136 8.72 1.66 -2.16
N LEU A 137 8.14 2.67 -1.47
CA LEU A 137 8.21 4.07 -1.88
C LEU A 137 9.66 4.57 -1.96
N LEU A 138 10.50 4.22 -0.99
CA LEU A 138 11.92 4.58 -0.94
C LEU A 138 12.74 3.89 -2.02
N TYR A 139 12.48 2.61 -2.27
CA TYR A 139 13.09 1.84 -3.35
C TYR A 139 12.72 2.43 -4.70
N PHE A 140 11.44 2.75 -4.93
CA PHE A 140 10.98 3.40 -6.15
C PHE A 140 11.63 4.77 -6.36
N ALA A 141 11.65 5.63 -5.34
CA ALA A 141 12.21 6.97 -5.44
C ALA A 141 13.69 6.97 -5.81
N ARG A 142 14.47 6.00 -5.27
CA ARG A 142 15.89 5.83 -5.58
C ARG A 142 16.16 5.27 -6.97
N ASN A 143 15.28 4.42 -7.50
CA ASN A 143 15.50 3.72 -8.78
C ASN A 143 14.83 4.42 -9.99
N PHE A 144 13.81 5.26 -9.77
CA PHE A 144 13.03 5.89 -10.84
C PHE A 144 12.80 7.40 -10.64
N PRO A 145 13.86 8.19 -10.43
CA PRO A 145 13.75 9.62 -10.18
C PRO A 145 13.09 10.39 -11.34
N ASP A 146 13.22 9.94 -12.58
CA ASP A 146 12.67 10.63 -13.75
C ASP A 146 11.14 10.68 -13.76
N LEU A 147 10.48 9.67 -13.16
CA LEU A 147 9.02 9.66 -12.98
C LEU A 147 8.60 10.61 -11.84
N LEU A 148 9.44 10.79 -10.82
CA LEU A 148 9.21 11.80 -9.78
C LEU A 148 9.34 13.21 -10.37
N ARG A 149 10.36 13.43 -11.21
CA ARG A 149 10.60 14.68 -11.95
C ARG A 149 9.63 14.88 -13.12
N LYS A 150 8.71 13.93 -13.36
CA LYS A 150 7.56 14.02 -14.29
C LYS A 150 7.92 14.37 -15.74
N GLN A 151 9.15 14.12 -16.16
CA GLN A 151 9.71 14.63 -17.42
C GLN A 151 9.00 14.13 -18.69
N GLU A 152 8.28 13.01 -18.62
CA GLU A 152 7.44 12.50 -19.70
C GLU A 152 6.03 13.15 -19.63
N GLY A 153 5.59 13.81 -20.69
CA GLY A 153 4.24 14.41 -20.79
C GLY A 153 4.14 15.87 -20.31
N ASP A 154 2.96 16.48 -20.50
CA ASP A 154 2.68 17.87 -20.10
C ASP A 154 2.26 17.95 -18.62
N ARG A 155 3.25 17.84 -17.72
CA ARG A 155 3.03 17.66 -16.28
C ARG A 155 3.69 18.75 -15.43
N ALA A 156 2.87 19.64 -14.86
CA ALA A 156 3.31 20.69 -13.93
C ALA A 156 3.24 20.29 -12.43
N THR A 157 2.46 19.26 -12.07
CA THR A 157 2.23 18.87 -10.66
C THR A 157 1.87 17.38 -10.51
N TRP A 158 1.71 16.91 -9.27
CA TRP A 158 1.12 15.62 -8.94
C TRP A 158 -0.39 15.59 -9.23
N GLU A 159 -0.79 14.96 -10.33
CA GLU A 159 -2.19 14.82 -10.77
C GLU A 159 -3.00 13.85 -9.89
N TYR A 160 -2.30 12.86 -9.31
CA TYR A 160 -2.78 11.95 -8.27
C TYR A 160 -1.93 12.10 -7.00
N PRO A 161 -2.47 11.78 -5.81
CA PRO A 161 -1.71 11.84 -4.56
C PRO A 161 -0.63 10.74 -4.55
N PHE A 162 0.62 11.09 -4.88
CA PHE A 162 1.69 10.12 -5.17
C PHE A 162 1.97 9.13 -4.04
N ALA A 163 2.16 9.62 -2.81
CA ALA A 163 2.42 8.74 -1.67
C ALA A 163 1.24 7.81 -1.37
N VAL A 164 0.00 8.32 -1.38
CA VAL A 164 -1.22 7.51 -1.22
C VAL A 164 -1.37 6.48 -2.35
N ALA A 165 -1.03 6.83 -3.60
CA ALA A 165 -0.99 5.90 -4.71
C ALA A 165 0.00 4.75 -4.45
N GLY A 166 1.20 5.07 -3.97
CA GLY A 166 2.20 4.08 -3.58
C GLY A 166 1.71 3.12 -2.49
N VAL A 167 1.12 3.62 -1.40
CA VAL A 167 0.58 2.76 -0.32
C VAL A 167 -0.55 1.86 -0.85
N ASN A 168 -1.42 2.38 -1.72
CA ASN A 168 -2.48 1.59 -2.36
C ASN A 168 -1.92 0.51 -3.30
N ILE A 169 -0.78 0.75 -3.98
CA ILE A 169 -0.11 -0.23 -4.84
C ILE A 169 0.45 -1.39 -4.00
N THR A 170 1.14 -1.11 -2.89
CA THR A 170 1.64 -2.16 -1.97
C THR A 170 0.49 -3.05 -1.49
N PHE A 171 -0.59 -2.45 -1.00
CA PHE A 171 -1.78 -3.17 -0.54
C PHE A 171 -2.43 -4.02 -1.66
N MET A 172 -2.56 -3.45 -2.86
CA MET A 172 -3.09 -4.14 -4.04
C MET A 172 -2.25 -5.37 -4.41
N LEU A 173 -0.92 -5.27 -4.36
CA LEU A 173 -0.01 -6.39 -4.65
C LEU A 173 -0.09 -7.49 -3.61
N ILE A 174 -0.07 -7.16 -2.31
CA ILE A 174 -0.23 -8.12 -1.21
C ILE A 174 -1.53 -8.93 -1.37
N GLN A 175 -2.64 -8.25 -1.72
CA GLN A 175 -3.94 -8.91 -1.96
C GLN A 175 -4.02 -9.70 -3.27
N MET A 176 -3.38 -9.24 -4.35
CA MET A 176 -3.40 -9.92 -5.66
C MET A 176 -2.58 -11.21 -5.65
N LEU A 177 -1.46 -11.17 -4.94
CA LEU A 177 -0.49 -12.26 -4.80
C LEU A 177 -0.78 -13.19 -3.62
N ASP A 178 -1.79 -12.86 -2.79
CA ASP A 178 -2.25 -13.64 -1.64
C ASP A 178 -1.15 -13.89 -0.58
N LEU A 179 -0.30 -12.87 -0.35
CA LEU A 179 0.92 -13.02 0.47
C LEU A 179 0.66 -13.14 1.97
N GLU A 180 -0.49 -12.71 2.49
CA GLU A 180 -0.89 -12.94 3.89
C GLU A 180 -1.38 -14.39 4.15
N ALA A 181 -1.42 -15.26 3.14
CA ALA A 181 -1.73 -16.67 3.29
C ALA A 181 -0.45 -17.52 3.47
N VAL A 182 -0.51 -18.56 4.31
CA VAL A 182 0.61 -19.51 4.57
C VAL A 182 1.23 -20.05 3.28
N LYS A 183 0.42 -20.26 2.23
CA LYS A 183 0.89 -20.25 0.84
C LYS A 183 -0.16 -19.61 -0.07
N PRO A 184 0.25 -18.92 -1.17
CA PRO A 184 -0.69 -18.31 -2.10
C PRO A 184 -1.68 -19.30 -2.71
N ARG A 185 -2.95 -18.89 -2.75
CA ARG A 185 -4.07 -19.67 -3.32
C ARG A 185 -4.42 -19.24 -4.75
N THR A 186 -3.72 -18.26 -5.31
CA THR A 186 -3.92 -17.75 -6.68
C THR A 186 -2.78 -18.20 -7.59
N MET A 187 -3.09 -18.45 -8.88
CA MET A 187 -2.07 -18.73 -9.90
C MET A 187 -1.05 -17.58 -9.99
N VAL A 188 -1.51 -16.33 -9.91
CA VAL A 188 -0.66 -15.12 -9.94
C VAL A 188 0.36 -15.13 -8.80
N GLY A 189 -0.06 -15.47 -7.57
CA GLY A 189 0.83 -15.61 -6.42
C GLY A 189 1.82 -16.77 -6.58
N ALA A 190 1.36 -17.93 -7.03
CA ALA A 190 2.22 -19.10 -7.29
C ALA A 190 3.26 -18.83 -8.42
N MET A 191 2.91 -18.04 -9.43
CA MET A 191 3.85 -17.57 -10.45
C MET A 191 4.84 -16.55 -9.88
N PHE A 192 4.39 -15.61 -9.04
CA PHE A 192 5.27 -14.63 -8.40
C PHE A 192 6.35 -15.30 -7.53
N LEU A 193 6.03 -16.39 -6.83
CA LEU A 193 7.02 -17.14 -6.04
C LEU A 193 8.15 -17.75 -6.88
N LYS A 194 7.98 -17.96 -8.20
CA LYS A 194 9.10 -18.35 -9.08
C LYS A 194 10.12 -17.22 -9.19
N PHE A 195 9.65 -16.01 -9.50
CA PHE A 195 10.50 -14.82 -9.60
C PHE A 195 11.09 -14.40 -8.26
N LEU A 196 10.38 -14.61 -7.14
CA LEU A 196 10.87 -14.28 -5.79
C LEU A 196 12.02 -15.20 -5.35
N ALA A 197 11.98 -16.48 -5.69
CA ALA A 197 13.08 -17.42 -5.41
C ALA A 197 14.31 -17.19 -6.31
N GLU A 198 14.16 -16.50 -7.44
CA GLU A 198 15.27 -16.07 -8.31
C GLU A 198 15.84 -14.69 -7.91
N ASN A 199 15.08 -13.87 -7.19
CA ASN A 199 15.45 -12.49 -6.87
C ASN A 199 14.74 -11.96 -5.61
N GLU A 200 15.51 -11.71 -4.54
CA GLU A 200 15.03 -11.16 -3.26
C GLU A 200 14.33 -9.79 -3.40
N SER A 201 14.71 -8.99 -4.41
CA SER A 201 14.08 -7.70 -4.72
C SER A 201 12.86 -7.82 -5.65
N ALA A 202 12.38 -9.02 -5.97
CA ALA A 202 11.28 -9.22 -6.93
C ALA A 202 9.99 -8.49 -6.52
N PHE A 203 9.69 -8.37 -5.22
CA PHE A 203 8.53 -7.60 -4.75
C PHE A 203 8.69 -6.10 -4.99
N ASP A 204 9.84 -5.52 -4.62
CA ASP A 204 10.13 -4.10 -4.78
C ASP A 204 10.28 -3.70 -6.27
N LEU A 205 10.79 -4.61 -7.12
CA LEU A 205 10.79 -4.44 -8.58
C LEU A 205 9.36 -4.52 -9.17
N LEU A 206 8.53 -5.48 -8.73
CA LEU A 206 7.13 -5.60 -9.15
C LEU A 206 6.31 -4.38 -8.73
N TYR A 207 6.57 -3.84 -7.53
CA TYR A 207 6.03 -2.56 -7.08
C TYR A 207 6.35 -1.44 -8.06
N CYS A 208 7.61 -1.30 -8.46
CA CYS A 208 8.03 -0.25 -9.40
C CYS A 208 7.42 -0.39 -10.80
N ILE A 209 7.34 -1.62 -11.31
CA ILE A 209 6.65 -1.94 -12.57
C ILE A 209 5.17 -1.58 -12.46
N THR A 210 4.54 -1.88 -11.32
CA THR A 210 3.14 -1.55 -11.04
C THR A 210 2.91 -0.05 -10.96
N PHE A 211 3.82 0.71 -10.35
CA PHE A 211 3.72 2.16 -10.25
C PHE A 211 3.81 2.82 -11.64
N LYS A 212 4.79 2.43 -12.46
CA LYS A 212 4.89 2.89 -13.85
C LYS A 212 3.65 2.51 -14.67
N LEU A 213 3.09 1.32 -14.45
CA LEU A 213 1.87 0.90 -15.11
C LEU A 213 0.65 1.73 -14.69
N MET A 214 0.58 2.11 -13.41
CA MET A 214 -0.48 2.96 -12.86
C MET A 214 -0.41 4.39 -13.43
N ASP A 215 0.80 4.98 -13.50
CA ASP A 215 1.04 6.29 -14.13
C ASP A 215 0.66 6.27 -15.63
N ASN A 216 1.05 5.22 -16.35
CA ASN A 216 0.65 5.04 -17.76
C ASN A 216 -0.88 4.87 -17.93
N GLN A 217 -1.55 4.13 -17.05
CA GLN A 217 -3.01 3.97 -17.06
C GLN A 217 -3.71 5.29 -16.70
N TRP A 218 -3.17 6.06 -15.76
CA TRP A 218 -3.68 7.39 -15.41
C TRP A 218 -3.69 8.34 -16.61
N LEU A 219 -2.54 8.45 -17.29
CA LEU A 219 -2.36 9.28 -18.48
C LEU A 219 -3.23 8.80 -19.65
N ALA A 220 -3.25 7.50 -19.94
CA ALA A 220 -4.03 6.92 -21.04
C ALA A 220 -5.55 7.00 -20.83
N MET A 221 -6.02 7.10 -19.58
CA MET A 221 -7.42 7.32 -19.25
C MET A 221 -7.80 8.81 -19.18
N HIS A 222 -6.84 9.74 -19.28
CA HIS A 222 -7.00 11.16 -18.93
C HIS A 222 -7.66 11.33 -17.54
N ALA A 223 -7.20 10.54 -16.57
CA ALA A 223 -7.86 10.36 -15.29
C ALA A 223 -7.84 11.62 -14.40
N SER A 224 -8.93 11.83 -13.66
CA SER A 224 -9.00 12.81 -12.57
C SER A 224 -8.83 12.12 -11.21
N TYR A 225 -8.71 12.91 -10.14
CA TYR A 225 -8.74 12.43 -8.75
C TYR A 225 -9.91 11.45 -8.47
N MET A 226 -11.07 11.68 -9.09
CA MET A 226 -12.26 10.83 -8.92
C MET A 226 -12.09 9.44 -9.55
N ASP A 227 -11.24 9.32 -10.57
CA ASP A 227 -11.01 8.11 -11.37
C ASP A 227 -9.91 7.21 -10.78
N PHE A 228 -9.22 7.62 -9.71
CA PHE A 228 -8.17 6.84 -9.03
C PHE A 228 -8.59 5.39 -8.75
N ASN A 229 -9.82 5.19 -8.26
CA ASN A 229 -10.39 3.88 -7.98
C ASN A 229 -10.74 3.06 -9.25
N ALA A 230 -10.73 3.66 -10.44
CA ALA A 230 -10.84 2.98 -11.73
C ALA A 230 -9.45 2.66 -12.30
N VAL A 231 -8.50 3.62 -12.24
CA VAL A 231 -7.09 3.44 -12.66
C VAL A 231 -6.43 2.29 -11.90
N MET A 232 -6.59 2.22 -10.57
CA MET A 232 -6.06 1.10 -9.76
C MET A 232 -6.65 -0.25 -10.19
N LYS A 233 -7.94 -0.31 -10.56
CA LYS A 233 -8.58 -1.55 -11.05
C LYS A 233 -8.13 -1.91 -12.47
N ALA A 234 -7.85 -0.93 -13.32
CA ALA A 234 -7.28 -1.16 -14.66
C ALA A 234 -5.86 -1.73 -14.54
N THR A 235 -5.03 -1.10 -13.70
CA THR A 235 -3.67 -1.53 -13.36
C THR A 235 -3.64 -2.97 -12.87
N ARG A 236 -4.46 -3.31 -11.86
CA ARG A 236 -4.58 -4.70 -11.34
C ARG A 236 -4.93 -5.70 -12.43
N ARG A 237 -5.96 -5.41 -13.23
CA ARG A 237 -6.44 -6.30 -14.30
C ARG A 237 -5.40 -6.51 -15.40
N GLN A 238 -4.53 -5.53 -15.66
CA GLN A 238 -3.44 -5.69 -16.62
C GLN A 238 -2.30 -6.53 -16.03
N LEU A 239 -1.93 -6.34 -14.77
CA LEU A 239 -0.96 -7.22 -14.10
C LEU A 239 -1.43 -8.68 -14.08
N GLU A 240 -2.68 -8.94 -13.68
CA GLU A 240 -3.26 -10.29 -13.62
C GLU A 240 -3.18 -11.00 -15.00
N ARG A 241 -3.38 -10.27 -16.11
CA ARG A 241 -3.15 -10.78 -17.47
C ARG A 241 -1.66 -11.01 -17.77
N SER A 242 -0.81 -10.04 -17.50
CA SER A 242 0.64 -10.10 -17.80
C SER A 242 1.41 -11.14 -16.97
N PHE A 243 0.81 -11.67 -15.90
CA PHE A 243 1.25 -12.93 -15.29
C PHE A 243 0.75 -14.13 -16.11
N CYS A 244 -0.57 -14.28 -16.33
CA CYS A 244 -1.13 -15.41 -17.08
C CYS A 244 -0.53 -15.59 -18.50
N GLU A 245 -0.23 -14.50 -19.21
CA GLU A 245 0.40 -14.47 -20.54
C GLU A 245 1.85 -14.98 -20.56
N LYS A 246 2.46 -15.25 -19.39
CA LYS A 246 3.83 -15.79 -19.23
C LYS A 246 3.83 -17.24 -18.70
N THR A 247 2.78 -18.00 -19.01
CA THR A 247 2.60 -19.41 -18.61
C THR A 247 2.68 -20.34 -19.82
#